data_AF-A0A6A3DPL9-F1
#
_entry.id   AF-A0A6A3DPL9-F1
#
_cell.length_a   1.000
_cell.length_b   1.000
_cell.length_c   1.000
_cell.angle_alpha   90.00
_cell.angle_beta   90.00
_cell.angle_gamma   90.00
#
_symmetry.space_group_name_H-M   'P 1'
#
loop_
_entity.id
_entity.type
_entity.pdbx_description
1 polymer ?
#
loop_
_entity_poly.entity_id
_entity_poly.type
_entity_poly.pdbx_seq_one_letter_code
_entity_poly.pdbx_strand_id
1 'polypeptide(L)'
;MEMAILPEVTQSTEEVTLEDIQVGDPAVNTAEEIDRLRRLIWRHRHLLIGKGNALPPAARGIVCDIDVRGAKPIAQRVRKVAPPFREKLSDLIKGLHELGS
;
A
#
# COMPACT_ATOMS: atom_id res chain seq x y z
N MET A 1 0.01 -16.32 -21.05
CA MET A 1 0.58 -15.21 -20.26
C MET A 1 -0.58 -14.45 -19.69
N GLU A 2 -0.76 -14.48 -18.38
CA GLU A 2 -1.82 -13.74 -17.70
C GLU A 2 -1.14 -12.54 -17.04
N MET A 3 -1.42 -11.34 -17.54
CA MET A 3 -0.76 -10.12 -17.09
C MET A 3 -1.72 -9.38 -16.15
N ALA A 4 -1.34 -9.22 -14.89
CA ALA A 4 -2.04 -8.36 -13.95
C ALA A 4 -1.40 -6.97 -14.02
N ILE A 5 -2.17 -5.97 -14.44
CA ILE A 5 -1.76 -4.56 -14.48
C ILE A 5 -2.34 -3.90 -13.23
N LEU A 6 -1.48 -3.21 -12.48
CA LEU A 6 -1.86 -2.38 -11.34
C LEU A 6 -2.00 -0.92 -11.79
N PRO A 7 -2.82 -0.12 -11.11
CA PRO A 7 -3.03 1.31 -11.26
C PRO A 7 -1.95 2.25 -10.97
N GLU A 8 -2.24 3.41 -11.53
CA GLU A 8 -1.90 4.68 -10.96
C GLU A 8 -2.88 5.10 -9.85
N VAL A 9 -2.53 4.76 -8.61
CA VAL A 9 -3.14 5.41 -7.44
C VAL A 9 -2.72 6.88 -7.45
N THR A 10 -3.70 7.78 -7.61
CA THR A 10 -3.49 9.22 -7.50
C THR A 10 -2.90 9.54 -6.12
N GLN A 11 -1.73 10.17 -6.11
CA GLN A 11 -1.16 10.68 -4.87
C GLN A 11 -2.06 11.83 -4.41
N SER A 12 -2.91 11.59 -3.41
CA SER A 12 -3.53 12.69 -2.67
C SER A 12 -2.40 13.43 -1.97
N THR A 13 -1.93 14.51 -2.60
CA THR A 13 -0.98 15.44 -2.01
C THR A 13 -1.73 16.31 -1.02
N GLU A 14 -2.05 15.76 0.15
CA GLU A 14 -2.17 16.60 1.33
C GLU A 14 -0.77 17.13 1.64
N GLU A 15 -0.65 18.45 1.76
CA GLU A 15 0.61 19.14 2.01
C GLU A 15 1.03 18.87 3.47
N VAL A 16 1.70 17.74 3.71
CA VAL A 16 2.24 17.38 5.02
C VAL A 16 3.41 18.30 5.33
N THR A 17 3.45 18.90 6.52
CA THR A 17 4.57 19.73 6.99
C THR A 17 5.51 18.94 7.92
N LEU A 18 6.68 19.51 8.25
CA LEU A 18 7.65 18.86 9.15
C LEU A 18 7.08 18.65 10.57
N GLU A 19 6.17 19.54 10.99
CA GLU A 19 5.54 19.53 12.32
C GLU A 19 4.52 18.39 12.47
N ASP A 20 3.94 17.94 11.37
CA ASP A 20 2.95 16.86 11.34
C ASP A 20 3.57 15.47 11.57
N ILE A 21 4.90 15.35 11.51
CA ILE A 21 5.61 14.10 11.76
C ILE A 21 5.61 13.80 13.27
N GLN A 22 4.74 12.86 13.67
CA GLN A 22 4.75 12.25 14.98
C GLN A 22 5.84 11.16 15.05
N VAL A 23 6.93 11.44 15.78
CA VAL A 23 8.05 10.50 15.97
C VAL A 23 8.70 10.69 17.35
N GLY A 24 9.15 9.58 17.94
CA GLY A 24 9.76 9.55 19.27
C GLY A 24 8.74 9.64 20.39
N ASP A 25 9.18 9.33 21.60
CA ASP A 25 8.37 9.51 22.82
C ASP A 25 8.93 10.73 23.59
N PRO A 26 8.14 11.79 23.83
CA PRO A 26 8.57 12.95 24.60
C PRO A 26 9.04 12.61 26.04
N ALA A 27 8.61 11.47 26.59
CA ALA A 27 9.03 11.01 27.90
C ALA A 27 10.41 10.32 27.90
N VAL A 28 10.88 9.89 26.72
CA VAL A 28 12.11 9.10 26.57
C VAL A 28 13.18 9.83 25.75
N ASN A 29 12.76 10.64 24.79
CA ASN A 29 13.64 11.33 23.85
C ASN A 29 13.71 12.83 24.14
N THR A 30 14.90 13.39 23.98
CA THR A 30 15.10 14.85 24.05
C THR A 30 14.49 15.54 22.82
N ALA A 31 14.11 16.81 22.96
CA ALA A 31 13.55 17.60 21.86
C ALA A 31 14.47 17.65 20.63
N GLU A 32 15.79 17.64 20.84
CA GLU A 32 16.81 17.64 19.79
C GLU A 32 16.90 16.31 19.03
N GLU A 33 16.65 15.19 19.70
CA GLU A 33 16.59 13.87 19.06
C GLU A 33 15.32 13.73 18.23
N ILE A 34 14.18 14.21 18.76
CA ILE A 34 12.91 14.25 18.03
C ILE A 34 13.03 15.13 16.79
N ASP A 35 13.63 16.32 16.90
CA ASP A 35 13.85 17.21 15.74
C ASP A 35 14.77 16.58 14.69
N ARG A 36 15.85 15.92 15.13
CA ARG A 36 16.74 15.17 14.22
C ARG A 36 16.00 14.05 13.49
N LEU A 37 15.17 13.29 14.19
CA LEU A 37 14.34 12.23 13.61
C LEU A 37 13.32 12.79 12.60
N ARG A 38 12.62 13.89 12.93
CA ARG A 38 11.69 14.56 12.02
C ARG A 38 12.39 14.98 10.72
N ARG A 39 13.57 15.62 10.80
CA ARG A 39 14.35 16.01 9.62
C ARG A 39 14.79 14.81 8.78
N LEU A 40 15.16 13.70 9.42
CA LEU A 40 15.59 12.49 8.72
C LEU A 40 14.42 11.83 7.97
N ILE A 41 13.27 11.71 8.63
CA ILE A 41 12.03 11.20 8.04
C ILE A 41 11.59 12.08 6.88
N TRP A 42 11.63 13.40 7.05
CA TRP A 42 11.31 14.36 5.99
C TRP A 42 12.22 14.24 4.76
N ARG A 43 13.53 14.05 4.98
CA ARG A 43 14.49 13.81 3.89
C ARG A 43 14.16 12.53 3.11
N HIS A 44 13.69 11.50 3.81
CA HIS A 44 13.34 10.20 3.23
C HIS A 44 11.83 10.06 2.97
N ARG A 45 11.07 11.16 2.92
CA ARG A 45 9.60 11.12 2.76
C ARG A 45 9.14 10.35 1.52
N HIS A 46 9.95 10.33 0.47
CA HIS A 46 9.68 9.59 -0.76
C HIS A 46 9.72 8.05 -0.58
N LEU A 47 10.30 7.57 0.52
CA LEU A 47 10.32 6.16 0.91
C LEU A 47 9.17 5.79 1.86
N LEU A 48 8.51 6.78 2.46
CA LEU A 48 7.42 6.54 3.39
C LEU A 48 6.20 6.10 2.60
N ILE A 49 5.79 4.85 2.81
CA ILE A 49 4.52 4.34 2.32
C ILE A 49 3.46 4.88 3.28
N GLY A 50 2.55 5.70 2.75
CA GLY A 50 1.40 6.17 3.53
C GLY A 50 0.61 5.01 4.11
N LYS A 51 -0.26 5.26 5.09
CA LYS A 51 -1.05 4.23 5.81
C LYS A 51 -2.06 3.46 4.92
N GLY A 52 -2.06 3.69 3.60
CA GLY A 52 -2.78 2.89 2.63
C GLY A 52 -1.91 1.75 2.10
N ASN A 53 -2.53 0.73 1.51
CA ASN A 53 -1.84 -0.37 0.82
C ASN A 53 -1.15 0.10 -0.48
N ALA A 54 -0.53 1.28 -0.48
CA ALA A 54 0.16 1.84 -1.62
C ALA A 54 1.50 1.09 -1.79
N LEU A 55 1.71 0.56 -2.99
CA LEU A 55 2.99 -0.02 -3.34
C LEU A 55 4.08 1.06 -3.34
N PRO A 56 5.32 0.74 -2.91
CA PRO A 56 6.43 1.67 -3.01
C PRO A 56 6.51 2.21 -4.46
N PRO A 57 6.88 3.48 -4.68
CA PRO A 57 7.05 4.04 -6.02
C PRO A 57 7.97 3.18 -6.91
N ALA A 58 8.96 2.50 -6.32
CA ALA A 58 9.87 1.58 -7.01
C ALA A 58 9.20 0.30 -7.53
N ALA A 59 8.03 -0.09 -7.02
CA ALA A 59 7.26 -1.24 -7.47
C ALA A 59 6.21 -0.89 -8.54
N ARG A 60 6.04 0.40 -8.86
CA ARG A 60 5.11 0.86 -9.91
C ARG A 60 5.63 0.41 -11.28
N GLY A 61 4.82 -0.37 -12.00
CA GLY A 61 5.15 -0.87 -13.34
C GLY A 61 6.10 -2.07 -13.39
N ILE A 62 6.50 -2.65 -12.24
CA ILE A 62 7.22 -3.93 -12.24
C ILE A 62 6.22 -5.04 -12.56
N VAL A 63 6.38 -5.64 -13.74
CA VAL A 63 5.62 -6.83 -14.14
C VAL A 63 6.36 -8.06 -13.63
N CYS A 64 5.72 -8.82 -12.75
CA CYS A 64 6.21 -10.14 -12.33
C CYS A 64 5.57 -11.20 -13.22
N ASP A 65 6.38 -11.95 -13.97
CA ASP A 65 5.90 -13.12 -14.69
C ASP A 65 5.76 -14.31 -13.72
N ILE A 66 4.70 -15.10 -13.92
CA ILE A 66 4.50 -16.36 -13.21
C ILE A 66 4.72 -17.47 -14.23
N ASP A 67 5.90 -18.10 -14.19
CA ASP A 67 6.20 -19.25 -15.03
C ASP A 67 5.33 -20.45 -14.63
N VAL A 68 4.26 -20.66 -15.38
CA VAL A 68 3.33 -21.78 -15.20
C VAL A 68 3.87 -23.11 -15.74
N ARG A 69 5.06 -23.14 -16.38
CA ARG A 69 5.70 -24.36 -16.93
C ARG A 69 4.75 -25.26 -17.74
N GLY A 70 3.82 -24.65 -18.47
CA GLY A 70 2.82 -25.38 -19.27
C GLY A 70 1.77 -26.15 -18.47
N ALA A 71 1.63 -25.89 -17.16
CA ALA A 71 0.58 -26.47 -16.33
C ALA A 71 -0.80 -26.09 -16.87
N LYS A 72 -1.74 -27.05 -16.85
CA LYS A 72 -3.13 -26.81 -17.27
C LYS A 72 -3.82 -25.89 -16.25
N PRO A 73 -4.58 -24.87 -16.70
CA PRO A 73 -5.38 -24.04 -15.81
C PRO A 73 -6.34 -24.89 -14.98
N ILE A 74 -6.46 -24.56 -13.69
CA ILE A 74 -7.36 -25.26 -12.77
C ILE A 74 -8.61 -24.39 -12.58
N ALA A 75 -9.75 -24.87 -13.07
CA ALA A 75 -11.04 -24.25 -12.78
C ALA A 75 -11.48 -24.62 -11.36
N GLN A 76 -11.29 -23.71 -10.40
CA GLN A 76 -11.73 -23.91 -9.02
C GLN A 76 -13.15 -23.37 -8.81
N ARG A 77 -14.01 -24.18 -8.17
CA ARG A 77 -15.36 -23.73 -7.79
C ARG A 77 -15.27 -22.81 -6.58
N VAL A 78 -16.00 -21.70 -6.64
CA VAL A 78 -16.07 -20.71 -5.56
C VAL A 78 -16.80 -21.30 -4.34
N ARG A 79 -16.27 -21.05 -3.14
CA ARG A 79 -16.94 -21.39 -1.88
C ARG A 79 -17.93 -20.30 -1.49
N LYS A 80 -19.11 -20.70 -0.98
CA LYS A 80 -20.11 -19.73 -0.50
C LYS A 80 -19.58 -18.97 0.72
N VAL A 81 -19.65 -17.64 0.67
CA VAL A 81 -19.31 -16.76 1.79
C VAL A 81 -20.56 -16.56 2.65
N ALA A 82 -20.38 -16.65 3.97
CA ALA A 82 -21.47 -16.43 4.91
C ALA A 82 -21.98 -14.97 4.83
N PRO A 83 -23.30 -14.72 4.96
CA PRO A 83 -23.89 -13.39 4.75
C PRO A 83 -23.19 -12.21 5.45
N PRO A 84 -22.77 -12.33 6.73
CA PRO A 84 -22.13 -11.20 7.44
C PRO A 84 -20.80 -10.71 6.84
N PHE A 85 -20.14 -11.53 6.03
CA PHE A 85 -18.84 -11.21 5.44
C PHE A 85 -18.93 -10.73 3.99
N ARG A 86 -20.11 -10.80 3.37
CA ARG A 86 -20.28 -10.48 1.94
C ARG A 86 -20.04 -9.00 1.66
N GLU A 87 -20.53 -8.12 2.53
CA GLU A 87 -20.36 -6.67 2.37
C GLU A 87 -18.89 -6.28 2.52
N LYS A 88 -18.24 -6.71 3.60
CA LYS A 88 -16.80 -6.47 3.81
C LYS A 88 -15.94 -7.00 2.67
N LEU A 89 -16.27 -8.16 2.13
CA LEU A 89 -15.57 -8.73 0.99
C LEU A 89 -15.81 -7.91 -0.30
N SER A 90 -17.04 -7.45 -0.51
CA SER A 90 -17.41 -6.58 -1.64
C SER A 90 -16.64 -5.26 -1.57
N ASP A 91 -16.59 -4.61 -0.41
CA ASP A 91 -15.88 -3.35 -0.22
C ASP A 91 -14.37 -3.52 -0.41
N LEU A 92 -13.81 -4.63 0.07
CA LEU A 92 -12.40 -4.97 -0.17
C LEU A 92 -12.11 -5.16 -1.67
N ILE A 93 -12.95 -5.89 -2.39
CA ILE A 93 -12.77 -6.12 -3.83
C ILE A 93 -12.89 -4.81 -4.61
N LYS A 94 -13.84 -3.95 -4.26
CA LYS A 94 -14.00 -2.63 -4.87
C LYS A 94 -12.76 -1.75 -4.63
N GLY A 95 -12.30 -1.65 -3.40
CA GLY A 95 -11.09 -0.90 -3.07
C GLY A 95 -9.86 -1.43 -3.81
N LEU A 96 -9.74 -2.75 -3.98
CA LEU A 96 -8.67 -3.34 -4.79
C LEU A 96 -8.80 -3.04 -6.28
N HIS A 97 -10.01 -2.85 -6.81
CA HIS A 97 -10.26 -2.48 -8.21
C HIS A 97 -10.07 -0.98 -8.47
N GLU A 98 -10.16 -0.14 -7.44
CA GLU A 98 -9.77 1.28 -7.51
C GLU A 98 -8.25 1.45 -7.34
N LEU A 99 -7.61 0.48 -6.69
CA LEU A 99 -6.16 0.41 -6.50
C LEU A 99 -5.36 -0.44 -7.50
N GLY A 100 -5.84 -1.29 -8.46
CA GLY A 100 -7.02 -1.20 -9.37
C GLY A 100 -6.95 -0.76 -10.89
N SER A 101 -7.48 0.46 -11.19
CA SER A 101 -7.32 1.26 -12.46
C SER A 101 -6.37 2.48 -12.39
#